data_AF-A0A0D8B771-F1
#
_entry.id   AF-A0A0D8B771-F1
#
_cell.length_a   1.000
_cell.length_b   1.000
_cell.length_c   1.000
_cell.angle_alpha   90.00
_cell.angle_beta   90.00
_cell.angle_gamma   90.00
#
_symmetry.space_group_name_H-M   'P 1'
#
loop_
_entity.id
_entity.type
_entity.pdbx_description
1 polymer ?
#
loop_
_entity_poly.entity_id
_entity_poly.type
_entity_poly.pdbx_seq_one_letter_code
_entity_poly.pdbx_strand_id
1 'polypeptide(L)' 'MQPGDDPKAAIVQIAASIDDVPTIEETDAMLDELRKLPRTADTIKLIDDLLGIRSLLDATS' A
#
# COMPACT_ATOMS: atom_id res chain seq x y z
N MET A 1 17.33 14.44 5.47
CA MET A 1 16.29 13.40 5.38
C MET A 1 16.47 12.75 4.02
N GLN A 2 16.76 11.45 3.97
CA GLN A 2 16.96 10.73 2.72
C GLN A 2 15.57 10.41 2.14
N PRO A 3 15.32 10.55 0.83
CA PRO A 3 13.99 10.33 0.21
C PRO A 3 13.41 8.92 0.39
N GLY A 4 14.17 7.97 0.95
CA GLY A 4 13.72 6.61 1.28
C GLY A 4 13.14 6.43 2.68
N ASP A 5 13.12 7.48 3.52
CA ASP A 5 12.64 7.39 4.91
C ASP A 5 11.21 7.93 5.12
N ASP A 6 10.57 8.48 4.08
CA ASP A 6 9.18 8.97 4.15
C ASP A 6 8.21 7.91 3.60
N PRO A 7 7.39 7.26 4.47
CA PRO A 7 6.46 6.23 4.03
C PRO A 7 5.47 6.75 2.98
N LYS A 8 5.13 8.05 2.98
CA LYS A 8 4.24 8.62 1.95
C LYS A 8 4.91 8.66 0.58
N ALA A 9 6.18 9.02 0.52
CA ALA A 9 6.94 9.03 -0.73
C ALA A 9 7.12 7.62 -1.29
N ALA A 10 7.36 6.63 -0.40
CA ALA A 10 7.44 5.23 -0.79
C ALA A 10 6.11 4.71 -1.36
N ILE A 11 4.96 5.00 -0.72
CA ILE A 11 3.64 4.63 -1.25
C ILE A 11 3.40 5.24 -2.63
N VAL A 12 3.75 6.51 -2.85
CA VAL A 12 3.58 7.16 -4.15
C VAL A 12 4.45 6.50 -5.23
N GLN A 13 5.69 6.09 -4.89
CA GLN A 13 6.55 5.38 -5.82
C GLN A 13 5.99 3.99 -6.20
N ILE A 14 5.49 3.23 -5.22
CA ILE A 14 4.87 1.93 -5.47
C ILE A 14 3.59 2.12 -6.31
N ALA A 15 2.76 3.10 -5.98
CA ALA A 15 1.55 3.41 -6.75
C ALA A 15 1.87 3.79 -8.20
N ALA A 16 2.99 4.50 -8.43
CA ALA A 16 3.42 4.92 -9.76
C ALA A 16 4.06 3.80 -10.59
N SER A 17 4.48 2.69 -9.97
CA SER A 17 5.03 1.53 -10.70
C SER A 17 3.96 0.54 -11.15
N ILE A 18 2.72 0.67 -10.68
CA ILE A 18 1.62 -0.22 -11.03
C ILE A 18 1.06 0.21 -12.40
N ASP A 19 1.20 -0.65 -13.41
CA ASP A 19 0.74 -0.39 -14.77
C ASP A 19 -0.78 -0.63 -14.97
N ASP A 20 -1.41 -1.49 -14.16
CA ASP A 20 -2.85 -1.79 -14.21
C ASP A 20 -3.37 -2.25 -12.83
N VAL A 21 -3.56 -3.55 -12.63
CA VAL A 21 -3.94 -4.13 -11.34
C VAL A 21 -2.68 -4.44 -10.53
N PRO A 22 -2.58 -4.01 -9.25
CA PRO A 22 -1.42 -4.32 -8.43
C PRO A 22 -1.28 -5.82 -8.20
N THR A 23 -0.03 -6.27 -8.11
CA THR A 23 0.29 -7.62 -7.62
C THR A 23 0.08 -7.74 -6.11
N ILE A 24 0.05 -8.97 -5.58
CA ILE A 24 0.01 -9.23 -4.13
C ILE A 24 1.23 -8.59 -3.45
N GLU A 25 2.42 -8.70 -4.04
CA GLU A 25 3.67 -8.17 -3.48
C GLU A 25 3.67 -6.64 -3.42
N GLU A 26 3.20 -5.96 -4.47
CA GLU A 26 3.05 -4.50 -4.47
C GLU A 26 2.01 -4.03 -3.44
N THR A 27 0.89 -4.75 -3.33
CA THR A 27 -0.15 -4.47 -2.34
C THR A 27 0.39 -4.64 -0.91
N ASP A 28 1.18 -5.68 -0.65
CA ASP A 28 1.82 -5.91 0.64
C ASP A 28 2.86 -4.82 0.98
N ALA A 29 3.64 -4.39 -0.01
CA ALA A 29 4.59 -3.28 0.16
C ALA A 29 3.87 -1.96 0.53
N MET A 30 2.74 -1.65 -0.12
CA MET A 30 1.92 -0.48 0.24
C MET A 30 1.36 -0.57 1.66
N LEU A 31 0.87 -1.75 2.07
CA LEU A 31 0.36 -1.99 3.42
C LEU A 31 1.45 -1.78 4.48
N ASP A 32 2.67 -2.21 4.21
CA ASP A 32 3.80 -2.05 5.13
C ASP A 32 4.20 -0.58 5.30
N GLU A 33 4.18 0.22 4.24
CA GLU A 33 4.42 1.66 4.36
C GLU A 33 3.27 2.39 5.08
N LEU A 34 2.01 2.00 4.83
CA LEU A 34 0.86 2.59 5.53
C LEU A 34 0.89 2.31 7.03
N ARG A 35 1.38 1.13 7.44
CA ARG A 35 1.53 0.77 8.86
C ARG A 35 2.56 1.65 9.59
N LYS A 36 3.47 2.31 8.87
CA LYS A 36 4.45 3.24 9.42
C LYS A 36 3.87 4.66 9.62
N LEU A 37 2.74 4.98 8.99
CA LEU A 37 2.09 6.27 9.16
C LEU A 37 1.31 6.35 10.48
N PRO A 38 1.04 7.56 11.00
CA PRO A 38 0.13 7.73 12.12
C PRO A 38 -1.24 7.09 11.83
N ARG A 39 -1.77 6.34 12.81
CA ARG A 39 -3.07 5.66 12.73
C ARG A 39 -4.23 6.64 12.86
N THR A 40 -4.40 7.45 11.83
CA THR A 40 -5.58 8.29 11.65
C THR A 40 -6.73 7.48 11.07
N ALA A 41 -7.96 8.00 11.16
CA ALA A 41 -9.11 7.36 10.54
C ALA A 41 -8.91 7.11 9.03
N ASP A 42 -8.27 8.07 8.34
CA ASP A 42 -7.98 7.95 6.91
C ASP A 42 -6.96 6.86 6.62
N THR A 43 -5.88 6.79 7.41
CA THR A 43 -4.86 5.73 7.29
C THR A 43 -5.46 4.35 7.54
N ILE A 44 -6.32 4.22 8.56
CA ILE A 44 -6.97 2.96 8.91
C ILE A 44 -7.90 2.52 7.77
N LYS A 45 -8.73 3.43 7.26
CA LYS A 45 -9.61 3.13 6.14
C LYS A 45 -8.83 2.67 4.91
N LEU A 46 -7.72 3.34 4.58
CA LEU A 46 -6.90 2.97 3.43
C LEU A 46 -6.23 1.59 3.61
N ILE A 47 -5.84 1.23 4.83
CA ILE A 47 -5.34 -0.11 5.14
C ILE A 47 -6.44 -1.16 4.93
N ASP A 48 -7.66 -0.90 5.42
CA ASP A 48 -8.79 -1.82 5.27
C ASP A 48 -9.16 -2.02 3.79
N ASP A 49 -9.22 -0.92 3.02
CA ASP A 49 -9.50 -0.95 1.58
C ASP A 49 -8.44 -1.78 0.82
N LEU A 50 -7.14 -1.60 1.14
CA LEU A 50 -6.05 -2.38 0.54
C LEU A 50 -6.04 -3.86 0.95
N LEU A 51 -6.41 -4.18 2.19
CA LEU A 51 -6.60 -5.58 2.61
C LEU A 51 -7.73 -6.25 1.83
N GLY A 52 -8.79 -5.51 1.51
CA GLY A 52 -9.86 -5.96 0.62
C GLY A 52 -9.34 -6.29 -0.79
N ILE A 53 -8.55 -5.39 -1.39
CA ILE A 53 -7.92 -5.62 -2.70
C ILE A 53 -7.02 -6.86 -2.66
N ARG A 54 -6.14 -6.97 -1.65
CA ARG A 54 -5.25 -8.12 -1.46
C ARG A 54 -6.03 -9.44 -1.43
N SER A 55 -7.16 -9.47 -0.72
CA SER A 55 -8.01 -10.66 -0.64
C SER A 55 -8.63 -11.03 -1.99
N LEU A 56 -8.98 -10.04 -2.83
CA LEU A 56 -9.49 -10.31 -4.18
C LEU A 56 -8.39 -10.85 -5.10
N LEU A 57 -7.17 -10.29 -5.01
CA LEU A 57 -6.01 -10.77 -5.78
C LEU A 57 -5.68 -12.23 -5.45
N ASP A 58 -5.69 -12.56 -4.15
CA ASP A 58 -5.45 -13.93 -3.66
C ASP A 58 -6.51 -14.91 -4.18
N ALA A 59 -7.78 -14.48 -4.25
CA ALA A 59 -8.87 -15.29 -4.79
C ALA A 59 -8.81 -15.53 -6.31
N THR A 60 -7.98 -14.76 -7.03
CA THR A 60 -7.78 -14.88 -8.48
C THR A 60 -6.51 -15.65 -8.87
N SER A 61 -5.71 -16.09 -7.89
CA SER A 61 -4.49 -16.89 -8.09
C SER A 61 -4.73 -18.40 -8.11
#